data_AF-Q4UMD0-F1
#
_entry.id   AF-Q4UMD0-F1
#
_cell.length_a   1.000
_cell.length_b   1.000
_cell.length_c   1.000
_cell.angle_alpha   90.00
_cell.angle_beta   90.00
_cell.angle_gamma   90.00
#
_symmetry.space_group_name_H-M   'P 1'
#
loop_
_entity.id
_entity.type
_entity.pdbx_description
1 polymer ?
#
loop_
_entity_poly.entity_id
_entity_poly.type
_entity_poly.pdbx_seq_one_letter_code
_entity_poly.pdbx_strand_id
1 'polypeptide(L)'
;MLLSFIVYAILGYFSKSNLIWCFALISLGSWMGAETGYMSGWGAYYLGMNYPLRFILFGGILTFSALALEENKKFNHFTQVTLVIGLLYSFIAMWLLSIFGNYDPEDYSTWRLVKPIELFHWSLLFALMSGAAIYHGLKQDNSITKGFGVTFLFINLYTRFFEYFWNTTHKAVFFTILGISFWWLGSKAEKIWNLTAKK
;
A
#
# COMPACT_ATOMS: atom_id res chain seq x y z
N MET A 1 -4.56 22.52 -3.40
CA MET A 1 -3.84 21.38 -2.81
C MET A 1 -2.33 21.58 -2.78
N LEU A 2 -1.67 21.97 -3.89
CA LEU A 2 -0.21 22.21 -3.85
C LEU A 2 0.19 23.33 -2.87
N LEU A 3 -0.55 24.45 -2.88
CA LEU A 3 -0.31 25.54 -1.92
C LEU A 3 -0.44 25.06 -0.47
N SER A 4 -1.45 24.25 -0.17
CA SER A 4 -1.65 23.65 1.15
C SER A 4 -0.49 22.73 1.55
N PHE A 5 0.05 21.94 0.62
CA PHE A 5 1.27 21.16 0.84
C PHE A 5 2.44 22.08 1.21
N ILE A 6 2.69 23.14 0.44
CA ILE A 6 3.81 24.07 0.69
C ILE A 6 3.68 24.70 2.08
N VAL A 7 2.49 25.19 2.43
CA VAL A 7 2.22 25.80 3.74
C VAL A 7 2.45 24.80 4.87
N TYR A 8 1.88 23.59 4.79
CA TYR A 8 2.06 22.57 5.82
C TYR A 8 3.50 22.03 5.86
N ALA A 9 4.19 21.93 4.74
CA ALA A 9 5.60 21.49 4.71
C ALA A 9 6.49 22.50 5.43
N ILE A 10 6.30 23.80 5.16
CA ILE A 10 7.03 24.89 5.83
C ILE A 10 6.72 24.87 7.33
N LEU A 11 5.44 24.88 7.71
CA LEU A 11 5.03 24.87 9.11
C LEU A 11 5.50 23.61 9.85
N GLY A 12 5.38 22.44 9.22
CA GLY A 12 5.82 21.15 9.77
C GLY A 12 7.33 21.11 9.98
N TYR A 13 8.10 21.64 9.03
CA TYR A 13 9.56 21.76 9.13
C TYR A 13 10.00 22.67 10.28
N PHE A 14 9.46 23.90 10.35
CA PHE A 14 9.83 24.85 11.41
C PHE A 14 9.34 24.43 12.79
N SER A 15 8.13 23.88 12.88
CA SER A 15 7.55 23.43 14.14
C SER A 15 8.05 22.05 14.60
N LYS A 16 8.82 21.35 13.75
CA LYS A 16 9.24 19.95 13.95
C LYS A 16 8.05 19.06 14.36
N SER A 17 6.94 19.19 13.62
CA SER A 17 5.69 18.49 13.93
C SER A 17 5.40 17.41 12.90
N ASN A 18 5.47 16.16 13.35
CA ASN A 18 5.12 14.99 12.55
C ASN A 18 3.67 14.99 12.05
N LEU A 19 2.74 15.56 12.83
CA LEU A 19 1.33 15.64 12.44
C LEU A 19 1.12 16.62 11.29
N ILE A 20 1.73 17.81 11.38
CA ILE A 20 1.64 18.81 10.30
C ILE A 20 2.34 18.29 9.04
N TRP A 21 3.47 17.60 9.21
CA TRP A 21 4.16 16.95 8.10
C TRP A 21 3.30 15.87 7.43
N CYS A 22 2.57 15.08 8.21
CA CYS A 22 1.60 14.11 7.70
C CYS A 22 0.54 14.80 6.82
N PHE A 23 -0.06 15.90 7.29
CA PHE A 23 -1.01 16.69 6.48
C PHE A 23 -0.39 17.26 5.22
N ALA A 24 0.89 17.66 5.27
CA ALA A 24 1.61 18.10 4.07
C ALA A 24 1.66 16.95 3.04
N LEU A 25 2.12 15.76 3.45
CA LEU A 25 2.22 14.61 2.54
C LEU A 25 0.86 14.15 2.00
N ILE A 26 -0.20 14.19 2.83
CA ILE A 26 -1.57 13.92 2.39
C ILE A 26 -2.01 14.93 1.33
N SER A 27 -1.77 16.22 1.58
CA SER A 27 -2.08 17.28 0.62
C SER A 27 -1.29 17.15 -0.68
N LEU A 28 -0.05 16.66 -0.61
CA LEU A 28 0.79 16.39 -1.78
C LEU A 28 0.20 15.23 -2.61
N GLY A 29 -0.19 14.12 -1.98
CA GLY A 29 -0.85 13.01 -2.67
C GLY A 29 -2.19 13.42 -3.30
N SER A 30 -2.99 14.22 -2.59
CA SER A 30 -4.24 14.79 -3.12
C SER A 30 -4.00 15.70 -4.31
N TRP A 31 -2.94 16.52 -4.29
CA TRP A 31 -2.56 17.32 -5.44
C TRP A 31 -2.14 16.45 -6.63
N MET A 32 -1.28 15.44 -6.42
CA MET A 32 -0.86 14.53 -7.49
C MET A 32 -2.05 13.84 -8.15
N GLY A 33 -3.00 13.35 -7.34
CA GLY A 33 -4.24 12.75 -7.84
C GLY A 33 -5.06 13.75 -8.66
N ALA A 34 -5.30 14.95 -8.14
CA ALA A 34 -6.08 15.97 -8.84
C ALA A 34 -5.41 16.47 -10.13
N GLU A 35 -4.09 16.70 -10.10
CA GLU A 35 -3.34 17.21 -11.25
C GLU A 35 -3.29 16.19 -12.38
N THR A 36 -2.91 14.95 -12.07
CA THR A 36 -2.85 13.89 -13.09
C THR A 36 -4.24 13.50 -13.59
N GLY A 37 -5.28 13.69 -12.78
CA GLY A 37 -6.67 13.57 -13.19
C GLY A 37 -7.11 14.69 -14.11
N TYR A 38 -6.81 15.94 -13.77
CA TYR A 38 -7.11 17.09 -14.61
C TYR A 38 -6.40 17.00 -15.96
N MET A 39 -5.12 16.61 -15.97
CA MET A 39 -4.35 16.43 -17.20
C MET A 39 -4.83 15.27 -18.09
N SER A 40 -5.48 14.25 -17.52
CA SER A 40 -6.17 13.22 -18.30
C SER A 40 -7.59 13.61 -18.72
N GLY A 41 -8.02 14.86 -18.48
CA GLY A 41 -9.39 15.30 -18.73
C GLY A 41 -10.42 14.58 -17.84
N TRP A 42 -9.99 14.15 -16.65
CA TRP A 42 -10.67 13.21 -15.75
C TRP A 42 -10.83 11.79 -16.29
N GLY A 43 -10.25 11.50 -17.46
CA GLY A 43 -10.15 10.15 -18.00
C GLY A 43 -9.27 9.25 -17.13
N ALA A 44 -9.45 7.94 -17.29
CA ALA A 44 -8.78 6.94 -16.49
C ALA A 44 -7.26 6.92 -16.61
N TYR A 45 -6.73 7.34 -17.76
CA TYR A 45 -5.33 7.21 -18.12
C TYR A 45 -4.61 8.54 -18.32
N TYR A 46 -3.38 8.59 -17.81
CA TYR A 46 -2.43 9.67 -18.01
C TYR A 46 -1.11 8.96 -18.28
N LEU A 47 -0.51 9.21 -19.45
CA LEU A 47 0.66 8.46 -19.94
C LEU A 47 0.43 6.93 -19.99
N GLY A 48 -0.80 6.48 -20.29
CA GLY A 48 -1.17 5.04 -20.32
C GLY A 48 -1.25 4.37 -18.94
N MET A 49 -1.11 5.14 -17.86
CA MET A 49 -1.21 4.64 -16.48
C MET A 49 -2.54 5.03 -15.85
N ASN A 50 -3.22 4.06 -15.26
CA ASN A 50 -4.33 4.33 -14.37
C ASN A 50 -3.88 4.97 -13.04
N TYR A 51 -4.82 5.45 -12.23
CA TYR A 51 -4.51 6.05 -10.93
C TYR A 51 -3.66 5.15 -10.02
N PRO A 52 -4.00 3.86 -9.82
CA PRO A 52 -3.15 2.95 -9.05
C PRO A 52 -1.68 2.93 -9.48
N LEU A 53 -1.38 2.80 -10.77
CA LEU A 53 0.02 2.81 -11.26
C LEU A 53 0.75 4.10 -10.91
N ARG A 54 0.10 5.26 -11.07
CA ARG A 54 0.69 6.57 -10.71
C ARG A 54 1.01 6.64 -9.22
N PHE A 55 0.12 6.15 -8.36
CA PHE A 55 0.32 6.16 -6.91
C PHE A 55 1.36 5.13 -6.44
N ILE A 56 1.55 4.01 -7.14
CA ILE A 56 2.66 3.09 -6.87
C ILE A 56 4.00 3.80 -7.05
N LEU A 57 4.18 4.49 -8.18
CA LEU A 57 5.41 5.23 -8.48
C LEU A 57 5.63 6.38 -7.50
N PHE A 58 4.60 7.19 -7.26
CA PHE A 58 4.67 8.32 -6.33
C PHE A 58 4.97 7.89 -4.89
N GLY A 59 4.23 6.90 -4.37
CA GLY A 59 4.50 6.32 -3.06
C GLY A 59 5.90 5.69 -2.98
N GLY A 60 6.37 5.10 -4.09
CA GLY A 60 7.70 4.50 -4.19
C GLY A 60 8.80 5.54 -4.08
N ILE A 61 8.63 6.69 -4.73
CA ILE A 61 9.55 7.83 -4.61
C ILE A 61 9.57 8.35 -3.18
N LEU A 62 8.41 8.50 -2.52
CA LEU A 62 8.36 8.93 -1.12
C LEU A 62 9.04 7.93 -0.18
N THR A 63 8.77 6.64 -0.38
CA THR A 63 9.39 5.53 0.39
C THR A 63 10.90 5.54 0.22
N PHE A 64 11.39 5.58 -1.02
CA PHE A 64 12.81 5.62 -1.32
C PHE A 64 13.48 6.87 -0.74
N SER A 65 12.82 8.03 -0.87
CA SER A 65 13.33 9.30 -0.33
C SER A 65 13.43 9.26 1.20
N ALA A 66 12.46 8.63 1.88
CA ALA A 66 12.51 8.44 3.32
C ALA A 66 13.70 7.56 3.72
N LEU A 67 13.86 6.40 3.09
CA LEU A 67 14.98 5.48 3.37
C LEU A 67 16.35 6.13 3.07
N ALA A 68 16.47 6.86 1.95
CA ALA A 68 17.71 7.54 1.58
C ALA A 68 18.09 8.68 2.54
N LEU A 69 17.11 9.24 3.27
CA LEU A 69 17.31 10.35 4.21
C LEU A 69 17.31 9.90 5.69
N GLU A 70 17.25 8.60 5.97
CA GLU A 70 17.19 8.05 7.33
C GLU A 70 18.41 8.45 8.17
N GLU A 71 19.61 8.44 7.59
CA GLU A 71 20.85 8.84 8.28
C GLU A 71 21.03 10.37 8.37
N ASN A 72 20.21 11.14 7.66
CA ASN A 72 20.35 12.59 7.62
C ASN A 72 19.77 13.24 8.88
N LYS A 73 20.67 13.75 9.75
CA LYS A 73 20.31 14.41 11.02
C LYS A 73 19.28 15.54 10.90
N LYS A 74 19.18 16.21 9.75
CA LYS A 74 18.19 17.29 9.53
C LYS A 74 16.78 16.77 9.25
N PHE A 75 16.65 15.63 8.57
CA PHE A 75 15.38 15.10 8.09
C PHE A 75 14.91 13.84 8.82
N ASN A 76 15.75 13.23 9.64
CA ASN A 76 15.44 12.01 10.39
C ASN A 76 14.11 12.10 11.16
N HIS A 77 13.78 13.27 11.72
CA HIS A 77 12.50 13.47 12.42
C HIS A 77 11.27 13.17 11.56
N PHE A 78 11.33 13.47 10.25
CA PHE A 78 10.23 13.29 9.30
C PHE A 78 10.33 11.98 8.51
N THR A 79 11.46 11.29 8.56
CA THR A 79 11.72 10.07 7.80
C THR A 79 10.66 9.01 8.09
N GLN A 80 10.33 8.78 9.37
CA GLN A 80 9.36 7.77 9.74
C GLN A 80 7.95 8.04 9.16
N VAL A 81 7.48 9.28 9.28
CA VAL A 81 6.15 9.67 8.74
C VAL A 81 6.14 9.57 7.21
N THR A 82 7.21 10.03 6.57
CA THR A 82 7.35 9.99 5.11
C THR A 82 7.40 8.55 4.60
N LEU A 83 8.09 7.67 5.31
CA LEU A 83 8.15 6.24 5.02
C LEU A 83 6.76 5.60 5.11
N VAL A 84 6.02 5.84 6.20
CA VAL A 84 4.67 5.27 6.40
C VAL A 84 3.72 5.75 5.31
N ILE A 85 3.70 7.05 5.00
CA ILE A 85 2.81 7.60 3.97
C ILE A 85 3.18 7.09 2.57
N GLY A 86 4.49 7.03 2.26
CA GLY A 86 4.96 6.47 1.00
C GLY A 86 4.55 5.01 0.82
N LEU A 87 4.77 4.19 1.86
CA LEU A 87 4.36 2.79 1.86
C LEU A 87 2.83 2.66 1.72
N LEU A 88 2.04 3.45 2.45
CA LEU A 88 0.57 3.43 2.32
C LEU A 88 0.12 3.72 0.90
N TYR A 89 0.65 4.78 0.27
CA TYR A 89 0.29 5.11 -1.11
C TYR A 89 0.66 3.99 -2.07
N SER A 90 1.87 3.43 -1.95
CA SER A 90 2.29 2.34 -2.83
C SER A 90 1.49 1.07 -2.62
N PHE A 91 1.31 0.62 -1.38
CA PHE A 91 0.69 -0.65 -1.06
C PHE A 91 -0.83 -0.65 -1.28
N ILE A 92 -1.53 0.46 -0.95
CA ILE A 92 -2.97 0.58 -1.25
C ILE A 92 -3.18 0.62 -2.76
N ALA A 93 -2.35 1.37 -3.48
CA ALA A 93 -2.44 1.43 -4.93
C ALA A 93 -2.14 0.07 -5.57
N MET A 94 -1.15 -0.67 -5.07
CA MET A 94 -0.85 -2.03 -5.53
C MET A 94 -2.00 -3.00 -5.25
N TRP A 95 -2.65 -2.87 -4.10
CA TRP A 95 -3.84 -3.66 -3.78
C TRP A 95 -4.99 -3.38 -4.75
N LEU A 96 -5.31 -2.10 -5.00
CA LEU A 96 -6.33 -1.72 -5.99
C LEU A 96 -5.97 -2.22 -7.39
N LEU A 97 -4.71 -2.10 -7.80
CA LEU A 97 -4.23 -2.59 -9.09
C LEU A 97 -4.35 -4.11 -9.21
N SER A 98 -4.19 -4.86 -8.13
CA SER A 98 -4.38 -6.33 -8.13
C SER A 98 -5.83 -6.76 -8.34
N ILE A 99 -6.80 -5.91 -7.98
CA ILE A 99 -8.24 -6.18 -8.13
C ILE A 99 -8.75 -5.68 -9.48
N PHE A 100 -8.36 -4.47 -9.86
CA PHE A 100 -8.93 -3.79 -11.03
C PHE A 100 -8.06 -3.90 -12.28
N GLY A 101 -6.76 -4.19 -12.14
CA GLY A 101 -5.79 -4.16 -13.24
C GLY A 101 -5.61 -2.76 -13.82
N ASN A 102 -4.92 -2.68 -14.97
CA ASN A 102 -4.75 -1.44 -15.74
C ASN A 102 -5.76 -1.40 -16.90
N TYR A 103 -7.05 -1.49 -16.56
CA TYR A 103 -8.17 -1.42 -17.51
C TYR A 103 -8.96 -0.12 -17.32
N ASP A 104 -9.66 0.32 -18.38
CA ASP A 104 -10.41 1.58 -18.36
C ASP A 104 -11.71 1.39 -17.56
N PRO A 105 -11.94 2.14 -16.48
CA PRO A 105 -13.20 2.14 -15.75
C PRO A 105 -14.39 2.60 -16.60
N GLU A 106 -14.19 3.40 -17.65
CA GLU A 106 -15.26 3.87 -18.54
C GLU A 106 -15.80 2.75 -19.43
N ASP A 107 -15.00 1.73 -19.71
CA ASP A 107 -15.43 0.54 -20.42
C ASP A 107 -15.81 -0.59 -19.44
N TYR A 108 -16.88 -0.34 -18.69
CA TYR A 108 -17.46 -1.30 -17.74
C TYR A 108 -17.88 -2.63 -18.40
N SER A 109 -18.04 -2.63 -19.73
CA SER A 109 -18.44 -3.79 -20.53
C SER A 109 -17.31 -4.80 -20.72
N THR A 110 -16.07 -4.33 -20.88
CA THR A 110 -14.88 -5.19 -21.03
C THR A 110 -14.35 -5.70 -19.69
N TRP A 111 -14.41 -4.91 -18.59
CA TRP A 111 -13.93 -5.36 -17.27
C TRP A 111 -14.66 -6.61 -16.75
N ARG A 112 -15.97 -6.74 -16.98
CA ARG A 112 -16.73 -7.95 -16.61
C ARG A 112 -16.33 -9.21 -17.38
N LEU A 113 -15.68 -9.04 -18.54
CA LEU A 113 -15.25 -10.14 -19.39
C LEU A 113 -13.79 -10.55 -19.13
N VAL A 114 -13.02 -9.71 -18.42
CA VAL A 114 -11.64 -10.03 -18.02
C VAL A 114 -11.66 -11.20 -17.04
N LYS A 115 -11.02 -12.30 -17.43
CA LYS A 115 -10.91 -13.46 -16.55
C LYS A 115 -10.00 -13.13 -15.37
N PRO A 116 -10.31 -13.61 -14.14
CA PRO A 116 -9.44 -13.43 -12.96
C PRO A 116 -7.99 -13.87 -13.17
N ILE A 117 -7.73 -14.78 -14.13
CA ILE A 117 -6.37 -15.21 -14.48
C ILE A 117 -5.53 -14.11 -15.14
N GLU A 118 -6.16 -13.19 -15.86
CA GLU A 118 -5.46 -12.07 -16.49
C GLU A 118 -4.96 -11.08 -15.45
N LEU A 119 -5.62 -10.96 -14.30
CA LEU A 119 -5.21 -10.09 -13.18
C LEU A 119 -4.14 -10.74 -12.29
N PHE A 120 -3.85 -12.04 -12.48
CA PHE A 120 -2.93 -12.78 -11.64
C PHE A 120 -1.52 -12.17 -11.61
N HIS A 121 -1.03 -11.63 -12.73
CA HIS A 121 0.29 -11.01 -12.77
C HIS A 121 0.41 -9.79 -11.84
N TRP A 122 -0.65 -8.99 -11.69
CA TRP A 122 -0.67 -7.89 -10.72
C TRP A 122 -0.63 -8.41 -9.29
N SER A 123 -1.35 -9.50 -8.99
CA SER A 123 -1.28 -10.14 -7.67
C SER A 123 0.11 -10.74 -7.37
N LEU A 124 0.80 -11.25 -8.39
CA LEU A 124 2.17 -11.76 -8.26
C LEU A 124 3.15 -10.62 -7.99
N LEU A 125 3.07 -9.51 -8.76
CA LEU A 125 3.86 -8.32 -8.49
C LEU A 125 3.60 -7.77 -7.09
N PHE A 126 2.35 -7.82 -6.63
CA PHE A 126 1.98 -7.38 -5.29
C PHE A 126 2.61 -8.26 -4.19
N ALA A 127 2.62 -9.57 -4.40
CA ALA A 127 3.32 -10.52 -3.52
C ALA A 127 4.84 -10.28 -3.53
N LEU A 128 5.44 -10.04 -4.69
CA LEU A 128 6.87 -9.72 -4.82
C LEU A 128 7.22 -8.41 -4.10
N MET A 129 6.42 -7.36 -4.27
CA MET A 129 6.60 -6.09 -3.56
C MET A 129 6.52 -6.27 -2.04
N SER A 130 5.53 -7.04 -1.57
CA SER A 130 5.38 -7.38 -0.16
C SER A 130 6.60 -8.17 0.35
N GLY A 131 7.06 -9.16 -0.41
CA GLY A 131 8.26 -9.94 -0.10
C GLY A 131 9.53 -9.10 -0.05
N ALA A 132 9.68 -8.14 -0.98
CA ALA A 132 10.80 -7.20 -0.98
C ALA A 132 10.78 -6.30 0.27
N ALA A 133 9.61 -5.82 0.69
CA ALA A 133 9.47 -5.04 1.92
C ALA A 133 9.78 -5.85 3.20
N ILE A 134 9.36 -7.13 3.25
CA ILE A 134 9.72 -8.05 4.34
C ILE A 134 11.24 -8.27 4.35
N TYR A 135 11.83 -8.59 3.21
CA TYR A 135 13.26 -8.82 3.09
C TYR A 135 14.07 -7.58 3.51
N HIS A 136 13.68 -6.40 3.04
CA HIS A 136 14.27 -5.14 3.45
C HIS A 136 14.17 -4.93 4.97
N GLY A 137 12.98 -5.11 5.54
CA GLY A 137 12.74 -4.91 6.96
C GLY A 137 13.44 -5.95 7.87
N LEU A 138 13.73 -7.14 7.37
CA LEU A 138 14.57 -8.13 8.07
C LEU A 138 16.06 -7.79 7.96
N LYS A 139 16.52 -7.37 6.77
CA LYS A 139 17.93 -7.06 6.52
C LYS A 139 18.40 -5.80 7.25
N GLN A 140 17.54 -4.79 7.37
CA GLN A 140 17.85 -3.51 8.01
C GLN A 140 17.24 -3.35 9.41
N ASP A 141 16.64 -4.42 9.96
CA ASP A 141 15.87 -4.38 11.22
C ASP A 141 14.79 -3.28 11.28
N ASN A 142 14.26 -2.88 10.12
CA ASN A 142 13.25 -1.85 10.00
C ASN A 142 11.85 -2.48 10.21
N SER A 143 11.29 -2.29 11.41
CA SER A 143 10.00 -2.85 11.82
C SER A 143 8.82 -2.36 10.98
N ILE A 144 8.89 -1.15 10.43
CA ILE A 144 7.82 -0.54 9.62
C ILE A 144 7.71 -1.24 8.28
N THR A 145 8.80 -1.31 7.51
CA THR A 145 8.81 -1.98 6.20
C THR A 145 8.44 -3.46 6.31
N LYS A 146 8.95 -4.14 7.35
CA LYS A 146 8.58 -5.51 7.69
C LYS A 146 7.08 -5.65 7.97
N GLY A 147 6.52 -4.79 8.82
CA GLY A 147 5.11 -4.82 9.21
C GLY A 147 4.17 -4.58 8.03
N PHE A 148 4.49 -3.60 7.17
CA PHE A 148 3.76 -3.35 5.93
C PHE A 148 3.80 -4.57 4.99
N GLY A 149 5.00 -5.10 4.74
CA GLY A 149 5.17 -6.26 3.86
C GLY A 149 4.36 -7.47 4.33
N VAL A 150 4.42 -7.82 5.62
CA VAL A 150 3.62 -8.93 6.18
C VAL A 150 2.12 -8.67 6.07
N THR A 151 1.68 -7.47 6.46
CA THR A 151 0.25 -7.10 6.48
C THR A 151 -0.35 -7.16 5.08
N PHE A 152 0.30 -6.51 4.11
CA PHE A 152 -0.21 -6.46 2.74
C PHE A 152 -0.03 -7.78 1.98
N LEU A 153 0.93 -8.62 2.36
CA LEU A 153 0.98 -10.00 1.87
C LEU A 153 -0.26 -10.79 2.29
N PHE A 154 -0.70 -10.67 3.55
CA PHE A 154 -1.96 -11.27 4.01
C PHE A 154 -3.16 -10.68 3.28
N ILE A 155 -3.22 -9.36 3.12
CA ILE A 155 -4.31 -8.71 2.36
C ILE A 155 -4.38 -9.28 0.94
N ASN A 156 -3.24 -9.44 0.25
CA ASN A 156 -3.19 -10.02 -1.09
C ASN A 156 -3.74 -11.47 -1.10
N LEU A 157 -3.24 -12.32 -0.21
CA LEU A 157 -3.66 -13.71 -0.08
C LEU A 157 -5.16 -13.84 0.21
N TYR A 158 -5.68 -13.06 1.16
CA TYR A 158 -7.10 -13.07 1.49
C TYR A 158 -7.96 -12.49 0.36
N THR A 159 -7.50 -11.44 -0.32
CA THR A 159 -8.20 -10.91 -1.51
C THR A 159 -8.34 -12.01 -2.56
N ARG A 160 -7.26 -12.74 -2.87
CA ARG A 160 -7.32 -13.89 -3.80
C ARG A 160 -8.20 -15.02 -3.28
N PHE A 161 -8.17 -15.31 -1.99
CA PHE A 161 -9.04 -16.32 -1.38
C PHE A 161 -10.53 -15.99 -1.60
N PHE A 162 -10.93 -14.73 -1.37
CA PHE A 162 -12.31 -14.32 -1.64
C PHE A 162 -12.63 -14.40 -3.13
N GLU A 163 -11.75 -13.90 -4.01
CA GLU A 163 -12.00 -13.95 -5.46
C GLU A 163 -12.19 -15.36 -6.03
N TYR A 164 -11.35 -16.32 -5.63
CA TYR A 164 -11.42 -17.68 -6.19
C TYR A 164 -12.47 -18.57 -5.51
N PHE A 165 -12.65 -18.46 -4.19
CA PHE A 165 -13.44 -19.42 -3.42
C PHE A 165 -14.86 -18.94 -3.11
N TRP A 166 -15.17 -17.64 -3.21
CA TRP A 166 -16.47 -17.10 -2.81
C TRP A 166 -17.65 -17.72 -3.56
N ASN A 167 -17.56 -17.85 -4.88
CA ASN A 167 -18.65 -18.40 -5.70
C ASN A 167 -18.54 -19.91 -5.94
N THR A 168 -17.33 -20.47 -5.82
CA THR A 168 -17.04 -21.86 -6.18
C THR A 168 -17.26 -22.84 -5.00
N THR A 169 -17.17 -22.36 -3.76
CA THR A 169 -17.16 -23.20 -2.56
C THR A 169 -18.46 -23.09 -1.77
N HIS A 170 -18.89 -24.18 -1.13
CA HIS A 170 -20.00 -24.15 -0.19
C HIS A 170 -19.70 -23.16 0.97
N LYS A 171 -20.66 -22.30 1.31
CA LYS A 171 -20.43 -21.19 2.26
C LYS A 171 -19.95 -21.68 3.63
N ALA A 172 -20.46 -22.81 4.12
CA ALA A 172 -20.00 -23.40 5.38
C ALA A 172 -18.50 -23.77 5.33
N VAL A 173 -18.04 -24.38 4.23
CA VAL A 173 -16.62 -24.75 4.05
C VAL A 173 -15.77 -23.48 3.93
N PHE A 174 -16.21 -22.50 3.14
CA PHE A 174 -15.53 -21.21 2.98
C PHE A 174 -15.26 -20.52 4.33
N PHE A 175 -16.29 -20.35 5.15
CA PHE A 175 -16.16 -19.71 6.47
C PHE A 175 -15.40 -20.57 7.48
N THR A 176 -15.47 -21.90 7.36
CA THR A 176 -14.68 -22.80 8.21
C THR A 176 -13.19 -22.62 7.95
N ILE A 177 -12.76 -22.61 6.68
CA ILE A 177 -11.36 -22.38 6.30
C ILE A 177 -10.90 -21.01 6.80
N LEU A 178 -11.70 -19.96 6.58
CA LEU A 178 -11.41 -18.61 7.03
C LEU A 178 -11.29 -18.51 8.56
N GLY A 179 -12.18 -19.18 9.30
CA GLY A 179 -12.14 -19.21 10.76
C GLY A 179 -10.90 -19.93 11.28
N ILE A 180 -10.57 -21.09 10.72
CA ILE A 180 -9.37 -21.86 11.09
C ILE A 180 -8.10 -21.07 10.78
N SER A 181 -8.03 -20.37 9.64
CA SER A 181 -6.85 -19.58 9.27
C SER A 181 -6.61 -18.43 10.24
N PHE A 182 -7.65 -17.69 10.64
CA PHE A 182 -7.53 -16.61 11.62
C PHE A 182 -7.20 -17.13 13.02
N TRP A 183 -7.82 -18.22 13.46
CA TRP A 183 -7.50 -18.84 14.74
C TRP A 183 -6.03 -19.30 14.80
N TRP A 184 -5.54 -19.93 13.74
CA TRP A 184 -4.16 -20.38 13.66
C TRP A 184 -3.17 -19.22 13.63
N LEU A 185 -3.41 -18.18 12.83
CA LEU A 185 -2.57 -16.99 12.80
C LEU A 185 -2.57 -16.24 14.14
N GLY A 186 -3.74 -16.07 14.75
CA GLY A 186 -3.91 -15.41 16.04
C GLY A 186 -3.17 -16.14 17.17
N SER A 187 -3.34 -17.46 17.27
CA SER A 187 -2.65 -18.27 18.27
C SER A 187 -1.12 -18.26 18.12
N LYS A 188 -0.60 -18.20 16.89
CA LYS A 188 0.84 -18.03 16.64
C LYS A 188 1.33 -16.65 17.05
N ALA A 189 0.60 -15.59 16.72
CA ALA A 189 0.94 -14.23 17.12
C ALA A 189 0.95 -14.07 18.65
N GLU A 190 -0.05 -14.61 19.33
CA GLU A 190 -0.14 -14.61 20.79
C GLU A 190 1.03 -15.36 21.44
N LYS A 191 1.39 -16.53 20.90
CA LYS A 191 2.55 -17.28 21.39
C LYS A 191 3.85 -16.48 21.27
N ILE A 192 4.06 -15.78 20.16
CA ILE A 192 5.23 -14.91 19.96
C ILE A 192 5.20 -13.74 20.95
N TRP A 193 4.05 -13.11 21.14
CA TRP A 193 3.87 -12.02 22.10
C TRP A 193 4.23 -12.46 23.53
N ASN A 194 3.72 -13.60 23.97
CA ASN A 194 3.99 -14.14 25.31
C ASN A 194 5.45 -14.52 25.54
N LEU A 195 6.18 -14.90 24.48
CA LEU A 195 7.62 -15.17 24.56
C LEU A 195 8.44 -13.89 24.71
N THR A 196 8.04 -12.82 24.02
CA THR A 196 8.71 -11.51 24.12
C THR A 196 8.39 -10.83 25.46
N ALA A 197 7.16 -10.96 25.96
CA ALA A 197 6.73 -10.35 27.23
C ALA A 197 7.36 -10.99 28.49
N LYS A 198 7.97 -12.18 28.36
CA LYS A 198 8.69 -12.87 29.46
C LYS A 198 10.20 -12.58 29.50
N LYS A 199 10.73 -11.82 28.55
CA LYS A 199 12.10 -11.28 28.57
C LYS A 199 12.10 -9.88 29.16
#